data_AF-A0A948J0E1-F1
#
_entry.id   AF-A0A948J0E1-F1
#
_cell.length_a   1.000
_cell.length_b   1.000
_cell.length_c   1.000
_cell.angle_alpha   90.00
_cell.angle_beta   90.00
_cell.angle_gamma   90.00
#
_symmetry.space_group_name_H-M   'P 1'
#
loop_
_entity.id
_entity.type
_entity.pdbx_description
1 polymer ?
#
loop_
_entity_poly.entity_id
_entity_poly.type
_entity_poly.pdbx_seq_one_letter_code
_entity_poly.pdbx_strand_id
1 'polypeptide(L)' 'MATSHAIDWVLLDHNAAHPVDIGDMVSVDAGGMPIYRVVALEGRSVWLDDERHTSAQVIPLDRFRWRGEQA' A
#
# COMPACT_ATOMS: atom_id res chain seq x y z
N MET A 1 23.67 4.36 -5.86
CA MET A 1 22.87 3.33 -6.55
C MET A 1 21.81 2.91 -5.55
N ALA A 2 20.57 3.39 -5.69
CA ALA A 2 19.49 2.90 -4.86
C ALA A 2 19.25 1.44 -5.26
N THR A 3 19.46 0.51 -4.35
CA THR A 3 19.03 -0.87 -4.55
C THR A 3 17.52 -0.81 -4.72
N SER A 4 17.04 -0.96 -5.95
CA SER A 4 15.63 -1.22 -6.22
C SER A 4 15.35 -2.59 -5.60
N HIS A 5 15.04 -2.64 -4.31
CA HIS A 5 14.51 -3.84 -3.69
C HIS A 5 13.27 -4.21 -4.48
N ALA A 6 13.28 -5.40 -5.08
CA ALA A 6 12.09 -5.93 -5.71
C ALA A 6 11.02 -6.01 -4.62
N ILE A 7 9.92 -5.29 -4.80
CA ILE A 7 8.77 -5.39 -3.92
C ILE A 7 8.07 -6.68 -4.31
N ASP A 8 7.97 -7.63 -3.38
CA ASP A 8 7.19 -8.83 -3.59
C ASP A 8 5.73 -8.50 -3.33
N TRP A 9 4.94 -8.49 -4.40
CA TRP A 9 3.52 -8.19 -4.33
C TRP A 9 2.72 -9.44 -3.96
N VAL A 10 2.10 -9.40 -2.79
CA VAL A 10 1.21 -10.46 -2.29
C VAL A 10 -0.24 -9.99 -2.31
N LEU A 11 -1.17 -10.93 -2.46
CA LEU A 11 -2.59 -10.62 -2.44
C LEU A 11 -2.98 -10.08 -1.05
N LEU A 12 -3.66 -8.94 -1.02
CA LEU A 12 -4.14 -8.35 0.21
C LEU A 12 -5.35 -9.12 0.75
N ASP A 13 -5.26 -9.61 1.98
CA ASP A 13 -6.39 -10.23 2.69
C ASP A 13 -7.19 -9.18 3.47
N HIS A 14 -8.27 -8.70 2.88
CA HIS A 14 -9.18 -7.72 3.50
C HIS A 14 -9.93 -8.25 4.73
N ASN A 15 -9.95 -9.57 4.96
CA ASN A 15 -10.61 -10.17 6.11
C ASN A 15 -9.67 -10.34 7.31
N ALA A 16 -8.37 -10.10 7.13
CA ALA A 16 -7.41 -10.12 8.23
C ALA A 16 -7.74 -9.02 9.25
N ALA A 17 -7.44 -9.26 10.53
CA ALA A 17 -7.63 -8.26 11.59
C ALA A 17 -6.81 -6.97 11.33
N HIS A 18 -5.65 -7.13 10.68
CA HIS A 18 -4.78 -6.05 10.22
C HIS A 18 -4.33 -6.40 8.79
N PRO A 19 -5.06 -5.97 7.75
CA PRO A 19 -4.71 -6.31 6.37
C PRO A 19 -3.41 -5.63 5.91
N VAL A 20 -3.16 -4.43 6.42
CA VAL A 20 -1.98 -3.60 6.13
C VAL A 20 -1.54 -2.88 7.41
N ASP A 21 -0.26 -2.56 7.47
CA ASP A 21 0.36 -1.79 8.54
C ASP A 21 0.90 -0.44 8.01
N ILE A 22 1.17 0.49 8.94
CA ILE A 22 1.80 1.76 8.59
C ILE A 22 3.23 1.49 8.10
N GLY A 23 3.57 2.04 6.94
CA GLY A 23 4.83 1.81 6.24
C GLY A 23 4.72 0.82 5.09
N ASP A 24 3.67 0.00 5.05
CA ASP A 24 3.44 -0.96 3.96
C ASP A 24 3.22 -0.25 2.63
N MET A 25 3.62 -0.93 1.56
CA MET A 25 3.30 -0.52 0.21
C MET A 25 2.03 -1.23 -0.25
N VAL A 26 1.13 -0.50 -0.92
CA VAL A 26 -0.09 -1.08 -1.50
C VAL A 26 -0.23 -0.67 -2.95
N SER A 27 -0.85 -1.56 -3.74
CA SER A 27 -1.17 -1.28 -5.14
C SER A 27 -2.54 -1.80 -5.54
N VAL A 28 -3.10 -1.14 -6.55
CA VAL A 28 -4.37 -1.51 -7.19
C VAL A 28 -4.12 -2.59 -8.25
N ASP A 29 -2.92 -2.63 -8.83
CA ASP A 29 -2.53 -3.53 -9.92
C ASP A 29 -1.41 -4.49 -9.51
N ALA A 30 -1.40 -5.71 -10.07
CA ALA A 30 -0.42 -6.76 -9.80
C ALA A 30 0.99 -6.39 -10.27
N GLY A 31 1.10 -5.43 -11.19
CA GLY A 31 2.38 -4.87 -11.63
C GLY A 31 2.99 -3.84 -10.67
N GLY A 32 2.31 -3.51 -9.57
CA GLY A 32 2.80 -2.54 -8.61
C GLY A 32 2.81 -1.12 -9.17
N MET A 33 1.79 -0.71 -9.93
CA MET A 33 1.62 0.70 -10.32
C MET A 33 0.13 1.05 -10.39
N PRO A 34 -0.31 2.17 -9.76
CA PRO A 34 0.46 3.04 -8.86
C PRO A 34 0.81 2.36 -7.52
N ILE A 35 1.97 2.72 -6.94
CA ILE A 35 2.42 2.29 -5.61
C ILE A 35 2.11 3.41 -4.62
N TYR A 36 1.52 3.04 -3.50
CA TYR A 36 1.26 3.96 -2.40
C TYR A 36 1.90 3.43 -1.13
N ARG A 37 2.40 4.34 -0.28
CA ARG A 37 2.87 3.98 1.05
C ARG A 37 1.79 4.32 2.08
N VAL A 38 1.41 3.36 2.92
CA VAL A 38 0.49 3.59 4.02
C VAL A 38 1.18 4.46 5.07
N VAL A 39 0.60 5.61 5.39
CA VAL A 39 1.13 6.54 6.41
C VAL A 39 0.25 6.65 7.64
N ALA A 40 -1.03 6.32 7.53
CA ALA A 40 -1.93 6.17 8.67
C ALA A 40 -3.10 5.24 8.34
N LEU A 41 -3.71 4.70 9.39
CA LEU A 41 -4.85 3.78 9.32
C LEU A 41 -6.00 4.35 10.14
N GLU A 42 -7.18 4.42 9.54
CA GLU A 42 -8.39 4.91 10.19
C GLU A 42 -9.56 3.97 9.89
N GLY A 43 -9.68 2.91 10.71
CA GLY A 43 -10.69 1.87 10.52
C GLY A 43 -10.49 1.13 9.19
N ARG A 44 -11.40 1.32 8.23
CA ARG A 44 -11.32 0.74 6.88
C ARG A 44 -10.71 1.67 5.83
N SER A 45 -10.36 2.89 6.24
CA SER A 45 -9.71 3.87 5.39
C SER A 45 -8.22 3.87 5.65
N VAL A 46 -7.45 4.04 4.58
CA VAL A 46 -5.99 4.18 4.66
C VAL A 46 -5.58 5.54 4.14
N TRP A 47 -4.64 6.16 4.84
CA TRP A 47 -3.98 7.37 4.42
C TRP A 47 -2.71 6.97 3.68
N LEU A 48 -2.56 7.48 2.47
CA LEU A 48 -1.55 7.05 1.52
C LEU A 48 -0.70 8.21 1.09
N ASP A 49 0.61 8.04 1.18
CA ASP A 49 1.58 8.91 0.54
C ASP A 49 1.86 8.39 -0.87
N ASP A 50 1.83 9.29 -1.84
CA ASP A 50 2.19 9.03 -3.23
C ASP A 50 3.32 9.99 -3.58
N GLU A 51 4.49 9.48 -3.96
CA GLU A 51 5.63 10.33 -4.35
C GLU A 51 5.28 11.29 -5.50
N ARG A 52 4.23 11.01 -6.27
CA ARG A 52 3.73 11.87 -7.36
C ARG A 52 2.82 13.00 -6.86
N HIS A 53 2.28 12.91 -5.64
CA HIS A 53 1.36 13.90 -5.08
C HIS A 53 1.89 14.47 -3.77
N THR A 54 1.91 15.80 -3.64
CA THR A 54 2.43 16.51 -2.45
C THR A 54 1.61 16.26 -1.16
N SER A 55 0.45 15.61 -1.25
CA SER A 55 -0.47 15.43 -0.13
C SER A 55 -0.91 13.98 -0.01
N ALA A 56 -0.97 13.50 1.24
CA ALA A 56 -1.53 12.19 1.53
C ALA A 56 -3.02 12.13 1.17
N GLN A 57 -3.45 11.01 0.58
CA GLN A 57 -4.84 10.77 0.19
C GLN A 57 -5.50 9.74 1.11
N VAL A 58 -6.77 9.96 1.44
CA VAL A 58 -7.58 9.00 2.18
C VAL A 58 -8.38 8.16 1.19
N ILE A 59 -8.10 6.86 1.14
CA ILE A 59 -8.75 5.92 0.21
C ILE A 59 -9.25 4.69 0.99
N PRO A 60 -10.43 4.13 0.65
CA PRO A 60 -10.87 2.85 1.21
C PRO A 60 -9.89 1.73 0.90
N LEU A 61 -9.57 0.91 1.90
CA LEU A 61 -8.64 -0.20 1.75
C LEU A 61 -9.08 -1.22 0.69
N ASP A 62 -10.40 -1.38 0.52
CA ASP A 62 -11.03 -2.29 -0.45
C ASP A 62 -10.66 -1.99 -1.92
N ARG A 63 -10.08 -0.82 -2.20
CA ARG A 63 -9.61 -0.46 -3.53
C ARG A 63 -8.28 -1.13 -3.87
N PHE A 64 -7.48 -1.49 -2.87
CA PHE A 64 -6.18 -2.10 -3.06
C PHE A 64 -6.34 -3.62 -3.11
N ARG A 65 -5.55 -4.28 -3.96
CA ARG A 65 -5.57 -5.74 -4.08
C ARG A 65 -4.25 -6.38 -3.72
N TRP A 66 -3.20 -5.57 -3.66
CA TRP A 66 -1.83 -6.01 -3.50
C TRP A 66 -1.19 -5.24 -2.37
N ARG A 67 -0.47 -5.98 -1.52
CA ARG A 67 0.44 -5.45 -0.51
C ARG A 67 1.86 -5.82 -0.94
N GLY A 68 2.77 -4.87 -0.84
CA GLY A 68 4.19 -5.10 -1.05
C GLY A 68 4.83 -5.57 0.25
N GLU A 69 5.42 -6.76 0.24
CA GLU A 69 6.31 -7.21 1.30
C GLU A 69 7.74 -6.82 0.94
N GLN A 70 8.42 -6.18 1.89
CA GLN A 70 9.86 -5.96 1.76
C GLN A 70 10.57 -7.23 2.22
N ALA A 71 11.23 -7.91 1.28
CA ALA A 71 12.14 -9.03 1.56
C ALA A 71 13.42 -8.56 2.28
#